data_AF-A0A932U772-F1
#
_entry.id   AF-A0A932U772-F1
#
_cell.length_a   1.000
_cell.length_b   1.000
_cell.length_c   1.000
_cell.angle_alpha   90.00
_cell.angle_beta   90.00
_cell.angle_gamma   90.00
#
_symmetry.space_group_name_H-M   'P 1'
#
loop_
_entity.id
_entity.type
_entity.pdbx_description
1 polymer ?
#
loop_
_entity_poly.entity_id
_entity_poly.type
_entity_poly.pdbx_seq_one_letter_code
_entity_poly.pdbx_strand_id
1 'polypeptide(L)'
;MYLPFAVLGSRPADLDVAGVAAAYRQRFGIEASYRQDNQVRARTSSRDPRLRLLLMGLAVLLTNLWVYLHATLVAAVPASLAAPAQSWLQTHCRLAVLRALWLEAIVARYHLINSLAFPFPVVATPKL
;
A
#
# COMPACT_ATOMS: atom_id res chain seq x y z
N MET A 1 23.56 -1.96 5.67
CA MET A 1 22.25 -2.58 5.39
C MET A 1 21.56 -2.78 6.74
N TYR A 2 20.73 -1.83 7.18
CA TYR A 2 20.05 -1.88 8.48
C TYR A 2 18.70 -2.60 8.32
N LEU A 3 18.53 -3.74 9.00
CA LEU A 3 17.25 -4.47 9.06
C LEU A 3 16.31 -3.73 10.03
N PRO A 4 15.15 -3.22 9.57
CA PRO A 4 14.40 -2.17 10.27
C PRO A 4 13.40 -2.64 11.33
N PHE A 5 13.44 -3.89 11.83
CA PHE A 5 12.27 -4.43 12.55
C PHE A 5 12.51 -5.20 13.85
N ALA A 6 13.66 -5.05 14.49
CA ALA A 6 13.76 -5.32 15.93
C ALA A 6 14.84 -4.44 16.55
N VAL A 7 14.50 -3.66 17.58
CA VAL A 7 15.51 -3.33 18.60
C VAL A 7 15.72 -4.63 19.40
N LEU A 8 16.43 -5.58 18.79
CA LEU A 8 17.00 -6.73 19.47
C LEU A 8 18.35 -6.23 20.01
N GLY A 9 18.33 -5.72 21.23
CA GLY A 9 19.51 -5.18 21.89
C GLY A 9 19.18 -4.62 23.26
N SER A 10 20.11 -4.79 24.20
CA SER A 10 20.05 -4.18 25.52
C SER A 10 19.82 -2.67 25.41
N ARG A 11 18.88 -2.15 26.20
CA ARG A 11 18.60 -0.70 26.34
C ARG A 11 19.95 0.03 26.47
N PRO A 12 20.35 0.90 25.53
CA PRO A 12 21.58 1.66 25.71
C PRO A 12 21.36 2.53 26.94
N ALA A 13 22.25 2.42 27.93
CA ALA A 13 22.16 3.16 29.18
C ALA A 13 22.22 4.69 28.95
N ASP A 14 22.65 5.12 27.76
CA ASP A 14 23.10 6.48 27.48
C ASP A 14 22.35 7.17 26.32
N LEU A 15 21.13 6.74 25.98
CA LEU A 15 20.33 7.47 24.99
C LEU A 15 19.87 8.81 25.60
N ASP A 16 20.61 9.87 25.29
CA ASP A 16 20.16 11.25 25.47
C ASP A 16 18.81 11.47 24.74
N VAL A 17 18.03 12.47 25.18
CA VAL A 17 16.69 12.80 24.65
C VAL A 17 16.70 12.91 23.13
N ALA A 18 17.78 13.45 22.54
CA ALA A 18 17.97 13.53 21.10
C ALA A 18 18.10 12.14 20.43
N GLY A 19 18.80 11.20 21.06
CA GLY A 19 18.95 9.82 20.60
C GLY A 19 17.64 9.04 20.67
N VAL A 20 16.86 9.23 21.74
CA VAL A 20 15.49 8.69 21.85
C VAL A 20 14.60 9.23 20.74
N ALA A 21 14.60 10.55 20.50
CA ALA A 21 13.81 11.18 19.44
C ALA A 21 14.21 10.68 18.03
N ALA A 22 15.50 10.47 17.77
CA ALA A 22 15.98 9.92 16.50
C ALA A 22 15.53 8.47 16.29
N ALA A 23 15.64 7.62 17.32
CA ALA A 23 15.13 6.25 17.28
C ALA A 23 13.60 6.21 17.10
N TYR A 24 12.87 7.13 17.74
CA TYR A 24 11.42 7.21 17.62
C TYR A 24 10.97 7.64 16.22
N ARG A 25 11.70 8.55 15.56
CA ARG A 25 11.43 8.97 14.18
C ARG A 25 11.49 7.82 13.17
N GLN A 26 12.29 6.78 13.41
CA GLN A 26 12.35 5.62 12.51
C GLN A 26 11.07 4.78 12.54
N ARG A 27 10.30 4.80 13.64
CA ARG A 27 9.00 4.11 13.72
C ARG A 27 7.91 4.73 12.86
N PHE A 28 8.06 6.01 12.49
CA PHE A 28 7.12 6.67 11.58
C PHE A 28 7.02 5.94 10.23
N GLY A 29 8.13 5.37 9.76
CA GLY A 29 8.14 4.57 8.54
C GLY A 29 7.20 3.37 8.62
N ILE A 30 7.17 2.68 9.77
CA ILE A 30 6.30 1.50 9.98
C ILE A 30 4.83 1.90 9.90
N GLU A 31 4.44 2.96 10.61
CA GLU A 31 3.05 3.38 10.65
C GLU A 31 2.60 3.96 9.30
N ALA A 32 3.48 4.68 8.60
CA ALA A 32 3.24 5.16 7.25
C ALA A 32 3.04 3.98 6.27
N SER A 33 3.91 2.96 6.32
CA SER A 33 3.78 1.76 5.49
C SER A 33 2.49 0.99 5.80
N TYR A 34 2.10 0.85 7.06
CA TYR A 34 0.82 0.23 7.42
C TYR A 34 -0.38 1.01 6.89
N ARG A 35 -0.35 2.35 6.95
CA ARG A 35 -1.42 3.19 6.39
C ARG A 35 -1.51 3.07 4.87
N GLN A 36 -0.37 2.98 4.18
CA GLN A 36 -0.32 2.80 2.72
C GLN A 36 -0.81 1.40 2.30
N ASP A 37 -0.31 0.35 2.94
CA ASP A 37 -0.72 -1.03 2.65
C ASP A 37 -2.23 -1.21 2.89
N ASN A 38 -2.78 -0.60 3.94
CA ASN A 38 -4.20 -0.71 4.23
C ASN A 38 -5.10 0.01 3.20
N GLN A 39 -4.54 0.92 2.37
CA GLN A 39 -5.27 1.55 1.26
C GLN A 39 -5.42 0.61 0.05
N VAL A 40 -4.50 -0.32 -0.13
CA VAL A 40 -4.48 -1.23 -1.31
C VAL A 40 -4.96 -2.63 -0.96
N ARG A 41 -4.75 -3.05 0.29
CA ARG A 41 -5.10 -4.38 0.75
C ARG A 41 -6.59 -4.64 0.62
N ALA A 42 -6.93 -5.70 -0.11
CA ALA A 42 -8.29 -6.19 -0.19
C ALA A 42 -8.77 -6.67 1.19
N ARG A 43 -10.01 -6.34 1.55
CA ARG A 43 -10.64 -6.81 2.80
C ARG A 43 -11.26 -8.18 2.56
N THR A 44 -11.06 -9.10 3.51
CA THR A 44 -11.66 -10.44 3.49
C THR A 44 -12.21 -10.80 4.87
N SER A 45 -13.37 -11.46 4.89
CA SER A 45 -13.98 -12.08 6.08
C SER A 45 -13.63 -13.57 6.23
N SER A 46 -12.85 -14.13 5.29
CA SER A 46 -12.44 -15.54 5.34
C SER A 46 -11.58 -15.82 6.58
N ARG A 47 -11.82 -17.00 7.17
CA ARG A 47 -11.03 -17.52 8.30
C ARG A 47 -9.73 -18.18 7.86
N ASP A 48 -9.50 -18.37 6.55
CA ASP A 48 -8.29 -18.98 6.04
C ASP A 48 -7.07 -18.04 6.21
N PRO A 49 -6.06 -18.42 7.03
CA PRO A 49 -4.86 -17.62 7.20
C PRO A 49 -4.03 -17.50 5.91
N ARG A 50 -4.08 -18.48 5.01
CA ARG A 50 -3.33 -18.47 3.75
C ARG A 50 -3.84 -17.37 2.83
N LEU A 51 -5.17 -17.23 2.72
CA LEU A 51 -5.78 -16.17 1.93
C LEU A 51 -5.42 -14.78 2.49
N ARG A 52 -5.48 -14.60 3.81
CA ARG A 52 -5.08 -13.33 4.45
C ARG A 52 -3.61 -12.99 4.18
N LEU A 53 -2.74 -13.99 4.24
CA LEU A 53 -1.31 -13.82 3.95
C LEU A 53 -1.09 -13.45 2.47
N LEU A 54 -1.78 -14.11 1.55
CA LEU A 54 -1.73 -13.79 0.12
C LEU A 54 -2.15 -12.33 -0.13
N LEU A 55 -3.26 -11.89 0.44
CA LEU A 55 -3.76 -10.52 0.28
C LEU A 55 -2.81 -9.48 0.88
N MET A 56 -2.16 -9.80 2.00
CA MET A 56 -1.12 -8.95 2.59
C MET A 56 0.11 -8.88 1.67
N GLY A 57 0.60 -10.04 1.18
CA GLY A 57 1.73 -10.10 0.25
C GLY A 57 1.45 -9.31 -1.03
N LEU A 58 0.23 -9.41 -1.57
CA LEU A 58 -0.17 -8.64 -2.75
C LEU A 58 -0.19 -7.13 -2.47
N ALA A 59 -0.67 -6.69 -1.31
CA ALA A 59 -0.63 -5.29 -0.93
C ALA A 59 0.81 -4.76 -0.87
N VAL A 60 1.71 -5.50 -0.21
CA VAL A 60 3.13 -5.18 -0.13
C VAL A 60 3.77 -5.10 -1.52
N LEU A 61 3.47 -6.05 -2.41
CA LEU A 61 3.98 -6.05 -3.79
C LEU A 61 3.53 -4.80 -4.56
N LEU A 62 2.25 -4.44 -4.46
CA LEU A 62 1.70 -3.25 -5.13
C LEU A 62 2.31 -1.95 -4.59
N THR A 63 2.51 -1.84 -3.27
CA THR A 63 3.18 -0.70 -2.64
C THR A 63 4.63 -0.59 -3.12
N ASN A 64 5.38 -1.70 -3.19
CA ASN A 64 6.75 -1.70 -3.68
C ASN A 64 6.85 -1.36 -5.17
N LEU A 65 5.95 -1.90 -5.99
CA LEU A 65 5.88 -1.56 -7.42
C LEU A 65 5.62 -0.06 -7.62
N TRP A 66 4.72 0.52 -6.82
CA TRP A 66 4.45 1.95 -6.86
C TRP A 66 5.70 2.80 -6.52
N VAL A 67 6.42 2.45 -5.45
CA VAL A 67 7.68 3.13 -5.08
C VAL A 67 8.72 3.00 -6.19
N TYR A 68 8.88 1.80 -6.76
CA TYR A 68 9.80 1.56 -7.86
C TYR A 68 9.46 2.41 -9.09
N LEU A 69 8.19 2.45 -9.49
CA LEU A 69 7.74 3.29 -10.61
C LEU A 69 8.04 4.77 -10.36
N HIS A 70 7.75 5.30 -9.16
CA HIS A 70 8.11 6.67 -8.80
C HIS A 70 9.61 6.92 -8.93
N ALA A 71 10.43 6.04 -8.37
CA ALA A 71 11.89 6.18 -8.42
C ALA A 71 12.42 6.15 -9.87
N THR A 72 11.95 5.22 -10.70
CA THR A 72 12.35 5.12 -12.10
C THR A 72 11.94 6.33 -12.94
N LEU A 73 10.71 6.83 -12.76
CA LEU A 73 10.21 7.99 -13.49
C LEU A 73 10.94 9.28 -13.08
N VAL A 74 11.26 9.45 -11.80
CA VAL A 74 12.08 10.58 -11.32
C VAL A 74 13.52 10.46 -11.81
N ALA A 75 14.09 9.25 -11.84
CA ALA A 75 15.44 9.04 -12.35
C ALA A 75 15.56 9.24 -13.87
N ALA A 76 14.45 9.12 -14.61
CA ALA A 76 14.41 9.31 -16.06
C ALA A 76 14.43 10.78 -16.49
N VAL A 77 14.15 11.72 -15.59
CA VAL A 77 14.20 13.17 -15.87
C VAL A 77 15.52 13.81 -15.41
N PRO A 78 15.93 14.94 -16.02
CA PRO A 78 17.09 15.70 -15.57
C PRO A 78 17.01 16.03 -14.07
N ALA A 79 18.17 16.07 -13.40
CA ALA A 79 18.23 16.33 -11.96
C ALA A 79 17.56 17.66 -11.54
N SER A 80 17.58 18.68 -12.40
CA SER A 80 16.88 19.96 -12.19
C SER A 80 15.35 19.81 -12.09
N LEU A 81 14.79 18.76 -12.70
CA LEU A 81 13.36 18.47 -12.73
C LEU A 81 12.96 17.34 -11.78
N ALA A 82 13.91 16.72 -11.06
CA ALA A 82 13.62 15.58 -10.19
C ALA A 82 12.63 15.94 -9.06
N ALA A 83 12.86 17.07 -8.37
CA ALA A 83 11.97 17.53 -7.30
C ALA A 83 10.54 17.87 -7.78
N PRO A 84 10.33 18.66 -8.86
CA PRO A 84 8.99 18.91 -9.38
C PRO A 84 8.34 17.65 -9.95
N ALA A 85 9.09 16.76 -10.60
CA ALA A 85 8.56 15.47 -11.07
C ALA A 85 8.08 14.60 -9.90
N GLN A 86 8.86 14.52 -8.82
CA GLN A 86 8.49 13.79 -7.61
C GLN A 86 7.21 14.36 -6.98
N SER A 87 7.08 15.68 -6.87
CA SER A 87 5.87 16.34 -6.35
C SER A 87 4.64 16.07 -7.24
N TRP A 88 4.82 16.16 -8.57
CA TRP A 88 3.76 15.87 -9.53
C TRP A 88 3.28 14.42 -9.44
N LEU A 89 4.21 13.47 -9.39
CA LEU A 89 3.92 12.04 -9.26
C LEU A 89 3.23 11.71 -7.94
N GLN A 90 3.65 12.30 -6.82
CA GLN A 90 2.98 12.13 -5.52
C GLN A 90 1.53 12.65 -5.55
N THR A 91 1.27 13.70 -6.33
CA THR A 91 -0.05 14.30 -6.44
C THR A 91 -0.98 13.50 -7.35
N HIS A 92 -0.49 13.06 -8.51
CA HIS A 92 -1.31 12.48 -9.58
C HIS A 92 -1.24 10.96 -9.63
N CYS A 93 -0.05 10.38 -9.45
CA CYS A 93 0.16 8.93 -9.45
C CYS A 93 0.09 8.41 -8.01
N ARG A 94 -1.08 8.60 -7.36
CA ARG A 94 -1.33 8.07 -6.02
C ARG A 94 -1.50 6.55 -6.07
N LEU A 95 -1.18 5.89 -4.98
CA LEU A 95 -1.34 4.44 -4.85
C LEU A 95 -2.78 3.96 -5.16
N ALA A 96 -3.79 4.75 -4.79
CA ALA A 96 -5.19 4.49 -5.12
C ALA A 96 -5.48 4.56 -6.64
N VAL A 97 -4.84 5.49 -7.35
CA VAL A 97 -4.96 5.64 -8.80
C VAL A 97 -4.28 4.46 -9.50
N LEU A 98 -3.08 4.07 -9.06
CA LEU A 98 -2.40 2.88 -9.56
C LEU A 98 -3.27 1.63 -9.39
N ARG A 99 -3.89 1.47 -8.21
CA ARG A 99 -4.83 0.37 -7.95
C ARG A 99 -6.00 0.37 -8.94
N ALA A 100 -6.60 1.54 -9.21
CA ALA A 100 -7.71 1.66 -10.15
C ALA A 100 -7.29 1.28 -11.58
N LEU A 101 -6.17 1.82 -12.07
CA LEU A 101 -5.61 1.50 -13.39
C LEU A 101 -5.33 0.00 -13.55
N TRP A 102 -4.78 -0.64 -12.51
CA TRP A 102 -4.54 -2.08 -12.53
C TRP A 102 -5.83 -2.89 -12.56
N LEU A 103 -6.85 -2.50 -11.79
CA LEU A 103 -8.16 -3.16 -11.82
C LEU A 103 -8.80 -3.04 -13.20
N GLU A 104 -8.79 -1.84 -13.79
CA GLU A 104 -9.30 -1.62 -15.15
C GLU A 104 -8.55 -2.48 -16.18
N ALA A 105 -7.21 -2.52 -16.10
CA ALA A 105 -6.40 -3.32 -17.00
C ALA A 105 -6.69 -4.83 -16.87
N ILE A 106 -6.83 -5.35 -15.64
CA ILE A 106 -7.15 -6.77 -15.40
C ILE A 106 -8.55 -7.09 -15.93
N VAL A 107 -9.55 -6.23 -15.66
CA VAL A 107 -10.92 -6.41 -16.15
C VAL A 107 -10.95 -6.41 -17.67
N ALA A 108 -10.26 -5.46 -18.31
CA ALA A 108 -10.17 -5.37 -19.76
C ALA A 108 -9.46 -6.59 -20.37
N ARG A 109 -8.41 -7.10 -19.71
CA ARG A 109 -7.59 -8.20 -20.23
C ARG A 109 -8.23 -9.58 -20.06
N TYR A 110 -8.92 -9.79 -18.95
CA TYR A 110 -9.47 -11.09 -18.58
C TYR A 110 -11.00 -11.17 -18.69
N HIS A 111 -11.63 -10.09 -19.18
CA HIS A 111 -13.09 -9.98 -19.30
C HIS A 111 -13.84 -10.32 -18.01
N LEU A 112 -13.26 -9.93 -16.86
CA LEU A 112 -13.88 -10.20 -15.56
C LEU A 112 -15.19 -9.44 -15.44
N ILE A 113 -16.23 -10.15 -15.00
CA ILE A 113 -17.55 -9.56 -14.76
C ILE A 113 -17.51 -8.87 -13.39
N ASN A 114 -17.69 -7.55 -13.38
CA ASN A 114 -17.67 -6.74 -12.16
C ASN A 114 -19.02 -6.70 -11.40
N SER A 115 -20.07 -7.33 -11.94
CA SER A 115 -21.38 -7.44 -11.30
C SER A 115 -22.04 -8.78 -11.62
N LEU A 116 -22.36 -9.55 -10.60
CA LEU A 116 -23.31 -10.65 -10.74
C LEU A 116 -24.71 -10.07 -10.54
N ALA A 117 -25.48 -9.95 -11.63
CA ALA A 117 -26.91 -9.75 -11.50
C ALA A 117 -27.50 -11.04 -10.93
N PHE A 118 -28.16 -10.95 -9.77
CA PHE A 118 -28.91 -12.09 -9.25
C PHE A 118 -30.06 -12.37 -10.23
N PRO A 119 -30.21 -13.58 -10.78
CA PRO A 119 -31.15 -13.85 -11.88
C PRO A 119 -32.62 -13.82 -11.44
N PHE A 120 -32.90 -13.57 -10.17
CA PHE A 120 -34.25 -13.54 -9.60
C PHE A 120 -34.49 -12.19 -8.91
N PRO A 121 -35.71 -11.62 -9.00
CA PRO A 121 -36.05 -10.44 -8.22
C PRO A 121 -35.93 -10.76 -6.73
N VAL A 122 -35.14 -9.96 -6.00
CA VAL A 122 -35.12 -10.01 -4.54
C VAL A 122 -36.45 -9.45 -4.07
N VAL A 123 -37.41 -10.34 -3.79
CA VAL A 123 -38.68 -9.95 -3.17
C VAL A 123 -38.34 -9.38 -1.80
N ALA A 124 -38.39 -8.06 -1.67
CA ALA A 124 -38.31 -7.40 -0.38
C ALA A 124 -39.54 -7.81 0.42
N THR A 125 -39.41 -8.83 1.27
CA THR A 125 -40.45 -9.14 2.26
C THR A 125 -40.61 -7.92 3.17
N PRO A 126 -41.81 -7.33 3.29
CA PRO A 126 -42.05 -6.27 4.25
C PRO A 126 -41.75 -6.82 5.64
N LYS A 127 -40.95 -6.08 6.43
CA LYS A 127 -40.74 -6.38 7.84
C LYS A 127 -42.09 -6.24 8.54
N LEU A 128 -42.59 -7.35 9.09
CA LEU A 128 -43.71 -7.37 10.04
C LEU A 128 -43.33 -6.63 11.31
#